data_AF-A0A537S9B5-F1
#
_entry.id   AF-A0A537S9B5-F1
#
_cell.length_a   1.000
_cell.length_b   1.000
_cell.length_c   1.000
_cell.angle_alpha   90.00
_cell.angle_beta   90.00
_cell.angle_gamma   90.00
#
_symmetry.space_group_name_H-M   'P 1'
#
loop_
_entity.id
_entity.type
_entity.pdbx_description
1 polymer ?
#
loop_
_entity_poly.entity_id
_entity_poly.type
_entity_poly.pdbx_seq_one_letter_code
_entity_poly.pdbx_strand_id
1 'polypeptide(L)' 'ANRPKLALPAYDQCLKASHLFNLLDARGVISVTERAAYIGRVRALAKACCDAWLAGTQNT' A
#
# COMPACT_ATOMS: atom_id res chain seq x y z
N ALA A 1 15.54 15.57 14.39
CA ALA A 1 14.19 14.98 14.26
C ALA A 1 14.30 13.67 13.49
N ASN A 2 14.13 12.54 14.17
CA ASN A 2 14.18 11.21 13.57
C ASN A 2 12.89 10.98 12.77
N ARG A 3 12.86 11.42 11.50
CA ARG A 3 11.65 11.25 10.67
C ARG A 3 11.54 9.77 10.27
N PRO A 4 10.37 9.13 10.39
CA PRO A 4 10.15 7.80 9.83
C PRO A 4 10.60 7.82 8.37
N LYS A 5 11.55 6.96 7.99
CA LYS A 5 12.17 6.96 6.66
C LYS A 5 11.09 6.72 5.61
N LEU A 6 10.53 7.81 5.09
CA LEU A 6 9.60 7.90 3.97
C LEU A 6 8.26 7.14 4.10
N ALA A 7 7.79 6.85 5.32
CA ALA A 7 6.52 6.15 5.53
C ALA A 7 5.31 6.88 4.91
N LEU A 8 5.21 8.21 5.07
CA LEU A 8 4.11 9.01 4.50
C LEU A 8 4.14 9.02 2.95
N PRO A 9 5.26 9.36 2.28
CA PRO A 9 5.33 9.24 0.82
C PRO A 9 5.06 7.82 0.29
N ALA A 10 5.48 6.78 1.02
CA ALA A 10 5.19 5.40 0.63
C ALA A 10 3.69 5.08 0.72
N TYR A 11 3.02 5.59 1.76
CA TYR A 11 1.58 5.41 1.94
C TYR A 11 0.77 6.10 0.82
N ASP A 12 1.18 7.28 0.35
CA ASP A 12 0.55 7.94 -0.81
C ASP A 12 0.60 7.07 -2.08
N GLN A 13 1.71 6.37 -2.30
CA GLN A 13 1.83 5.45 -3.44
C GLN A 13 0.98 4.19 -3.25
N CYS A 14 0.85 3.70 -2.01
CA CYS A 14 -0.07 2.61 -1.68
C CYS A 14 -1.53 2.99 -1.98
N LEU A 15 -1.96 4.21 -1.65
CA LEU A 15 -3.29 4.71 -1.96
C LEU A 15 -3.53 4.79 -3.48
N LYS A 16 -2.56 5.29 -4.25
CA LYS A 16 -2.63 5.32 -5.72
C LYS A 16 -2.74 3.92 -6.32
N ALA A 17 -1.97 2.95 -5.81
CA ALA A 17 -2.04 1.56 -6.27
C ALA A 17 -3.42 0.94 -5.98
N SER A 18 -3.99 1.19 -4.80
CA SER A 18 -5.35 0.74 -4.44
C SER A 18 -6.41 1.33 -5.37
N HIS A 19 -6.32 2.63 -5.65
CA HIS A 19 -7.24 3.30 -6.56
C HIS A 19 -7.13 2.76 -7.99
N LEU A 20 -5.91 2.60 -8.50
CA LEU A 20 -5.67 2.04 -9.84
C LEU A 20 -6.20 0.61 -9.95
N PHE A 21 -6.01 -0.21 -8.91
CA PHE A 21 -6.60 -1.54 -8.83
C PHE A 21 -8.13 -1.48 -8.99
N ASN A 22 -8.82 -0.61 -8.25
CA ASN A 22 -10.28 -0.46 -8.37
C ASN A 22 -10.71 -0.06 -9.78
N LEU A 23 -9.96 0.80 -10.47
CA LEU A 23 -10.25 1.20 -11.85
C LEU A 23 -10.09 0.03 -12.83
N LEU A 24 -9.01 -0.75 -12.71
CA LEU A 24 -8.78 -1.94 -13.53
C LEU A 24 -9.85 -3.01 -13.27
N ASP A 25 -10.22 -3.18 -12.00
CA ASP A 25 -11.23 -4.11 -11.57
C ASP A 25 -12.63 -3.78 -12.12
N ALA A 26 -13.02 -2.50 -12.04
CA ALA A 26 -14.27 -2.01 -12.59
C ALA A 26 -14.32 -2.13 -14.13
N ARG A 27 -13.17 -2.07 -14.82
CA ARG A 27 -13.08 -2.31 -16.26
C ARG A 27 -13.16 -3.78 -16.65
N GLY A 28 -13.19 -4.70 -15.70
CA GLY A 28 -13.30 -6.14 -15.97
C GLY A 28 -12.04 -6.75 -16.62
N VAL A 29 -10.91 -6.04 -16.60
CA VAL A 29 -9.63 -6.52 -17.19
C VAL A 29 -8.83 -7.39 -16.22
N ILE A 30 -9.33 -7.60 -15.00
CA ILE A 30 -8.70 -8.40 -13.94
C ILE A 30 -9.51 -9.68 -13.72
N SER A 31 -8.88 -10.84 -13.89
CA SER A 31 -9.49 -12.14 -13.60
C SER A 31 -9.72 -12.35 -12.09
N VAL A 32 -10.53 -13.34 -11.74
CA VAL A 32 -10.81 -13.69 -10.34
C VAL A 32 -9.53 -14.05 -9.57
N THR A 33 -8.62 -14.79 -10.20
CA THR A 33 -7.33 -15.17 -9.58
C THR A 33 -6.41 -13.97 -9.40
N GLU A 34 -6.32 -13.09 -10.41
CA GLU A 34 -5.51 -11.87 -10.32
C GLU A 34 -6.03 -10.91 -9.26
N ARG A 35 -7.35 -10.78 -9.14
CA ARG A 35 -8.00 -9.94 -8.11
C ARG A 35 -7.48 -10.28 -6.71
N ALA A 36 -7.46 -11.56 -6.34
CA ALA A 36 -6.95 -11.99 -5.04
C ALA A 36 -5.47 -11.62 -4.84
N ALA A 37 -4.65 -11.79 -5.89
CA ALA A 37 -3.23 -11.43 -5.86
C ALA A 37 -3.01 -9.91 -5.70
N TYR A 38 -3.74 -9.07 -6.46
CA TYR A 38 -3.66 -7.61 -6.34
C TYR A 38 -4.08 -7.12 -4.96
N ILE A 39 -5.18 -7.65 -4.42
CA ILE A 39 -5.61 -7.32 -3.06
C ILE A 39 -4.52 -7.69 -2.05
N GLY A 40 -3.90 -8.86 -2.19
CA GLY A 40 -2.77 -9.28 -1.35
C GLY A 40 -1.60 -8.30 -1.41
N ARG A 41 -1.23 -7.84 -2.60
CA ARG A 41 -0.15 -6.85 -2.80
C ARG A 41 -0.47 -5.50 -2.16
N VAL A 42 -1.69 -4.98 -2.33
CA VAL A 42 -2.11 -3.71 -1.71
C VAL A 42 -2.09 -3.82 -0.18
N ARG A 43 -2.55 -4.94 0.38
CA ARG A 43 -2.49 -5.19 1.84
C ARG A 43 -1.06 -5.26 2.36
N ALA A 44 -0.16 -5.93 1.63
CA ALA A 44 1.24 -6.01 2.00
C ALA A 44 1.91 -4.62 2.00
N LEU A 45 1.62 -3.79 0.99
CA LEU A 45 2.11 -2.41 0.92
C LEU A 45 1.60 -1.57 2.10
N ALA A 46 0.32 -1.63 2.41
CA ALA A 46 -0.28 -0.90 3.52
C ALA A 46 0.36 -1.31 4.85
N LYS A 47 0.53 -2.62 5.10
CA LYS A 47 1.21 -3.12 6.29
C LYS A 47 2.65 -2.59 6.41
N ALA A 48 3.43 -2.68 5.32
CA ALA A 48 4.80 -2.19 5.32
C ALA A 48 4.91 -0.69 5.60
N CYS A 49 3.96 0.12 5.12
CA CYS A 49 3.89 1.55 5.45
C CYS A 49 3.64 1.77 6.95
N CYS A 50 2.73 1.01 7.55
CA CYS A 50 2.45 1.07 8.99
C CYS A 50 3.65 0.62 9.84
N ASP A 51 4.31 -0.48 9.46
CA ASP A 51 5.51 -0.98 10.15
C ASP A 51 6.64 0.06 10.08
N ALA A 52 6.84 0.70 8.92
CA ALA A 52 7.82 1.78 8.74
C ALA A 52 7.48 3.05 9.53
N TRP A 53 6.20 3.38 9.65
CA TRP A 53 5.73 4.48 10.50
C TRP A 53 6.07 4.19 11.96
N LEU A 54 5.63 3.05 12.49
CA LEU A 54 5.87 2.64 13.87
C LEU A 54 7.38 2.59 14.19
N ALA A 55 8.20 2.00 13.32
CA ALA A 55 9.64 1.93 13.52
C ALA A 55 10.31 3.32 13.62
N GLY A 56 9.78 4.33 12.92
CA GLY A 56 10.25 5.71 13.06
C GLY A 56 9.76 6.39 14.34
N THR A 57 8.59 6.02 14.87
CA THR A 57 8.04 6.54 16.13
C THR A 57 8.72 5.95 17.37
N GLN A 58 9.25 4.73 17.30
CA GLN A 58 9.92 4.05 18.43
C GLN A 58 11.35 4.57 18.72
N ASN A 59 11.82 5.55 17.94
CA ASN A 59 13.20 6.04 18.00
C ASN A 59 13.26 7.54 18.35
N THR A 60 12.22 7.99 19.07
CA THR A 60 12.05 9.27 19.80
C THR A 60 11.65 8.95 21.23
#